data_AF-A0A7K0G3U1-F1
#
_entry.id   AF-A0A7K0G3U1-F1
#
_cell.length_a   1.000
_cell.length_b   1.000
_cell.length_c   1.000
_cell.angle_alpha   90.00
_cell.angle_beta   90.00
_cell.angle_gamma   90.00
#
_symmetry.space_group_name_H-M   'P 1'
#
loop_
_entity.id
_entity.type
_entity.pdbx_description
1 polymer ?
#
loop_
_entity_poly.entity_id
_entity_poly.type
_entity_poly.pdbx_seq_one_letter_code
_entity_poly.pdbx_strand_id
1 'polypeptide(L)'
;MKLKIFTLSFLSAIILLGLSCRKPELLEPEQPKVIQFTVTGSTTVDLEYLYRDSIIATTKAGTGEINVKTLLSVNDQNAVLQVRKKGSTEIVLSKAVMPAPFNQNIIIYYDGTKVYDQAISLLIKGYALTGELEFLLDGNIILSKSGAVDNRSSVLINNGTTREIQIRKKGETVVLFTKKIEPGNPQQNIQFFFDGTKIADNVKLDPPANPANMMISAKFETKYPAQFKNVDVDIVFYANNQTTKVVTKITPEIRFTLSKDGSFNKIELPPLPGPNYIYSFDIFEKGTNTVPYSSLTTPLITSGFPFVANNGRFGILNFEAGKSKLFIIRDKNNLITTTPRGTALSGELTDLSQYFQ
;
A
#
# COMPACT_ATOMS: atom_id res chain seq x y z
N MET A 1 -54.20 86.77 -36.66
CA MET A 1 -54.71 86.08 -35.44
C MET A 1 -54.75 84.54 -35.54
N LYS A 2 -54.22 83.88 -36.60
CA LYS A 2 -54.24 82.40 -36.74
C LYS A 2 -52.93 81.67 -36.36
N LEU A 3 -51.81 82.38 -36.23
CA LEU A 3 -50.48 81.77 -35.94
C LEU A 3 -50.23 81.49 -34.44
N LYS A 4 -50.94 82.18 -33.54
CA LYS A 4 -50.75 82.07 -32.08
C LYS A 4 -51.51 80.92 -31.41
N ILE A 5 -52.51 80.35 -32.10
CA ILE A 5 -53.32 79.24 -31.58
C ILE A 5 -52.61 77.89 -31.84
N PHE A 6 -51.96 77.73 -33.00
CA PHE A 6 -51.22 76.51 -33.32
C PHE A 6 -49.99 76.27 -32.45
N THR A 7 -49.29 77.34 -32.04
CA THR A 7 -48.10 77.27 -31.18
C THR A 7 -48.45 76.89 -29.75
N LEU A 8 -49.63 77.28 -29.24
CA LEU A 8 -50.08 76.93 -27.88
C LEU A 8 -50.54 75.45 -27.80
N SER A 9 -51.18 74.94 -28.87
CA SER A 9 -51.58 73.53 -28.96
C SER A 9 -50.38 72.58 -29.11
N PHE A 10 -49.32 73.00 -29.82
CA PHE A 10 -48.11 72.18 -29.95
C PHE A 10 -47.31 72.10 -28.65
N LEU A 11 -47.24 73.19 -27.88
CA LEU A 11 -46.49 73.23 -26.63
C LEU A 11 -47.17 72.39 -25.53
N SER A 12 -48.51 72.36 -25.49
CA SER A 12 -49.26 71.53 -24.54
C SER A 12 -49.16 70.03 -24.84
N ALA A 13 -49.10 69.62 -26.12
CA ALA A 13 -48.88 68.23 -26.50
C ALA A 13 -47.49 67.70 -26.11
N ILE A 14 -46.45 68.54 -26.17
CA ILE A 14 -45.08 68.17 -25.78
C ILE A 14 -44.96 67.96 -24.26
N ILE A 15 -45.66 68.78 -23.46
CA ILE A 15 -45.64 68.67 -21.99
C ILE A 15 -46.41 67.41 -21.54
N LEU A 16 -47.51 67.06 -22.20
CA LEU A 16 -48.26 65.82 -21.93
C LEU A 16 -47.48 64.55 -22.32
N LEU A 17 -46.64 64.60 -23.35
CA LEU A 17 -45.77 63.47 -23.74
C LEU A 17 -44.53 63.34 -22.83
N GLY A 18 -44.03 64.45 -22.26
CA GLY A 18 -42.89 64.45 -21.34
C GLY A 18 -43.22 63.95 -19.91
N LEU A 19 -44.50 64.01 -19.52
CA LEU A 19 -45.01 63.50 -18.24
C LEU A 19 -45.62 62.09 -18.36
N SER A 20 -45.47 61.43 -19.52
CA SER A 20 -45.78 60.01 -19.66
C SER A 20 -44.90 59.21 -18.69
N CYS A 21 -45.57 58.70 -17.67
CA CYS A 21 -45.07 57.93 -16.55
C CYS A 21 -43.96 56.95 -16.98
N ARG A 22 -42.70 57.26 -16.65
CA ARG A 22 -41.66 56.22 -16.57
C ARG A 22 -42.06 55.32 -15.41
N LYS A 23 -42.73 54.21 -15.72
CA LYS A 23 -42.97 53.13 -14.76
C LYS A 23 -41.59 52.77 -14.20
N PRO A 24 -41.31 52.98 -12.89
CA PRO A 24 -40.07 52.49 -12.33
C PRO A 24 -40.11 50.98 -12.48
N GLU A 25 -39.19 50.41 -13.25
CA GLU A 25 -38.94 48.97 -13.19
C GLU A 25 -38.60 48.66 -11.73
N LEU A 26 -39.43 47.82 -11.10
CA LEU A 26 -39.10 47.26 -9.81
C LEU A 26 -37.74 46.58 -9.98
N LEU A 27 -36.74 47.01 -9.23
CA LEU A 27 -35.53 46.20 -9.04
C LEU A 27 -36.03 44.83 -8.62
N GLU A 28 -35.88 43.83 -9.49
CA GLU A 28 -36.09 42.45 -9.07
C GLU A 28 -35.13 42.22 -7.90
N PRO A 29 -35.62 41.81 -6.72
CA PRO A 29 -34.72 41.43 -5.65
C PRO A 29 -33.81 40.34 -6.20
N GLU A 30 -32.50 40.53 -6.06
CA GLU A 30 -31.50 39.62 -6.61
C GLU A 30 -31.88 38.19 -6.19
N GLN A 31 -32.22 37.34 -7.17
CA GLN A 31 -32.80 36.04 -6.83
C GLN A 31 -31.79 35.21 -6.03
N PRO A 32 -32.24 34.49 -4.99
CA PRO A 32 -31.38 33.61 -4.20
C PRO A 32 -30.64 32.63 -5.11
N LYS A 33 -29.30 32.68 -5.12
CA LYS A 33 -28.51 31.74 -5.91
C LYS A 33 -28.42 30.44 -5.14
N VAL A 34 -28.87 29.34 -5.74
CA VAL A 34 -28.74 28.01 -5.15
C VAL A 34 -27.43 27.40 -5.62
N ILE A 35 -26.65 26.87 -4.69
CA ILE A 35 -25.44 26.11 -4.98
C ILE A 35 -25.58 24.68 -4.45
N GLN A 36 -24.88 23.75 -5.09
CA GLN A 36 -24.60 22.44 -4.56
C GLN A 36 -23.25 22.45 -3.84
N PHE A 37 -23.31 22.18 -2.55
CA PHE A 37 -22.17 22.17 -1.67
C PHE A 37 -21.82 20.73 -1.29
N THR A 38 -20.60 20.32 -1.63
CA THR A 38 -20.07 19.01 -1.30
C THR A 38 -18.91 19.18 -0.31
N VAL A 39 -18.94 18.42 0.78
CA VAL A 39 -17.78 18.27 1.68
C VAL A 39 -17.28 16.85 1.59
N THR A 40 -16.00 16.70 1.31
CA THR A 40 -15.31 15.40 1.33
C THR A 40 -14.11 15.42 2.28
N GLY A 41 -13.51 14.25 2.53
CA GLY A 41 -12.28 14.10 3.30
C GLY A 41 -12.42 13.08 4.42
N SER A 42 -11.78 13.30 5.56
CA SER A 42 -11.78 12.33 6.68
C SER A 42 -11.82 12.99 8.05
N THR A 43 -12.45 12.30 9.00
CA THR A 43 -12.51 12.69 10.41
C THR A 43 -12.51 11.48 11.34
N THR A 44 -11.89 11.63 12.53
CA THR A 44 -11.94 10.64 13.62
C THR A 44 -13.09 10.88 14.60
N VAL A 45 -13.79 12.02 14.50
CA VAL A 45 -14.88 12.43 15.39
C VAL A 45 -16.12 12.88 14.61
N ASP A 46 -17.29 12.86 15.26
CA ASP A 46 -18.53 13.43 14.73
C ASP A 46 -18.37 14.95 14.53
N LEU A 47 -18.71 15.44 13.34
CA LEU A 47 -18.73 16.86 13.01
C LEU A 47 -20.16 17.35 12.73
N GLU A 48 -20.41 18.60 13.06
CA GLU A 48 -21.58 19.37 12.64
C GLU A 48 -21.16 20.45 11.64
N TYR A 49 -21.95 20.59 10.58
CA TYR A 49 -21.77 21.60 9.54
C TYR A 49 -22.87 22.65 9.71
N LEU A 50 -22.47 23.90 9.92
CA LEU A 50 -23.36 25.01 10.22
C LEU A 50 -23.37 26.02 9.09
N TYR A 51 -24.56 26.51 8.77
CA TYR A 51 -24.79 27.58 7.81
C TYR A 51 -25.94 28.45 8.30
N ARG A 52 -25.72 29.77 8.43
CA ARG A 52 -26.71 30.75 8.91
C ARG A 52 -27.45 30.24 10.17
N ASP A 53 -26.66 29.87 11.19
CA ASP A 53 -27.09 29.34 12.50
C ASP A 53 -27.79 27.98 12.52
N SER A 54 -27.92 27.32 11.36
CA SER A 54 -28.56 26.00 11.25
C SER A 54 -27.54 24.90 11.00
N ILE A 55 -27.72 23.74 11.64
CA ILE A 55 -26.97 22.53 11.31
C ILE A 55 -27.55 21.96 10.01
N ILE A 56 -26.75 21.97 8.95
CA ILE A 56 -27.16 21.51 7.62
C ILE A 56 -26.75 20.06 7.34
N ALA A 57 -25.78 19.54 8.08
CA ALA A 57 -25.32 18.16 7.99
C ALA A 57 -24.58 17.73 9.25
N THR A 58 -24.50 16.43 9.48
CA THR A 58 -23.65 15.83 10.51
C THR A 58 -22.90 14.63 9.94
N THR A 59 -21.68 14.40 10.41
CA THR A 59 -20.94 13.15 10.15
C THR A 59 -20.95 12.29 11.40
N LYS A 60 -20.78 10.97 11.20
CA LYS A 60 -20.65 10.00 12.28
C LYS A 60 -19.23 9.44 12.28
N ALA A 61 -18.58 9.45 13.42
CA ALA A 61 -17.27 8.86 13.65
C ALA A 61 -17.29 7.36 13.32
N GLY A 62 -16.16 6.87 12.82
CA GLY A 62 -15.98 5.44 12.48
C GLY A 62 -16.31 5.07 11.04
N THR A 63 -16.88 5.97 10.22
CA THR A 63 -16.97 5.76 8.76
C THR A 63 -15.68 6.12 8.02
N GLY A 64 -14.76 6.86 8.65
CA GLY A 64 -13.46 7.25 8.10
C GLY A 64 -13.50 8.27 6.96
N GLU A 65 -14.64 8.40 6.29
CA GLU A 65 -14.86 9.27 5.15
C GLU A 65 -15.98 10.29 5.44
N ILE A 66 -15.71 11.55 5.11
CA ILE A 66 -16.70 12.62 5.05
C ILE A 66 -17.27 12.60 3.63
N ASN A 67 -18.59 12.50 3.52
CA ASN A 67 -19.29 12.67 2.25
C ASN A 67 -20.63 13.37 2.53
N VAL A 68 -20.59 14.70 2.54
CA VAL A 68 -21.77 15.55 2.73
C VAL A 68 -22.08 16.18 1.38
N LYS A 69 -23.34 16.09 0.96
CA LYS A 69 -23.84 16.76 -0.24
C LYS A 69 -25.15 17.44 0.08
N THR A 70 -25.21 18.75 -0.11
CA THR A 70 -26.40 19.56 0.23
C THR A 70 -26.58 20.73 -0.73
N LEU A 71 -27.79 21.29 -0.79
CA LEU A 71 -28.10 22.49 -1.55
C LEU A 71 -28.22 23.68 -0.60
N LEU A 72 -27.52 24.77 -0.89
CA LEU A 72 -27.53 25.99 -0.06
C LEU A 72 -28.01 27.17 -0.89
N SER A 73 -28.88 27.98 -0.30
CA SER A 73 -29.27 29.27 -0.83
C SER A 73 -28.30 30.34 -0.33
N VAL A 74 -27.61 31.01 -1.25
CA VAL A 74 -26.56 32.00 -1.01
C VAL A 74 -26.97 33.30 -1.66
N ASN A 75 -27.22 34.32 -0.82
CA ASN A 75 -27.70 35.63 -1.28
C ASN A 75 -26.64 36.71 -1.08
N ASP A 76 -25.59 36.42 -0.31
CA ASP A 76 -24.60 37.39 0.16
C ASP A 76 -23.19 36.96 -0.28
N GLN A 77 -22.31 37.94 -0.51
CA GLN A 77 -20.89 37.68 -0.79
C GLN A 77 -20.09 37.20 0.43
N ASN A 78 -20.70 37.20 1.62
CA ASN A 78 -20.06 36.87 2.91
C ASN A 78 -20.64 35.62 3.58
N ALA A 79 -21.29 34.73 2.84
CA ALA A 79 -21.80 33.49 3.39
C ALA A 79 -20.63 32.59 3.88
N VAL A 80 -20.75 32.02 5.08
CA VAL A 80 -19.71 31.18 5.69
C VAL A 80 -20.30 29.85 6.13
N LEU A 81 -19.63 28.77 5.76
CA LEU A 81 -19.79 27.47 6.36
C LEU A 81 -18.87 27.39 7.58
N GLN A 82 -19.42 26.98 8.71
CA GLN A 82 -18.67 26.67 9.90
C GLN A 82 -18.73 25.16 10.18
N VAL A 83 -17.64 24.60 10.67
CA VAL A 83 -17.55 23.20 11.08
C VAL A 83 -17.13 23.16 12.53
N ARG A 84 -17.77 22.29 13.31
CA ARG A 84 -17.43 22.06 14.72
C ARG A 84 -17.56 20.59 15.08
N LYS A 85 -16.93 20.19 16.18
CA LYS A 85 -17.21 18.89 16.79
C LYS A 85 -18.66 18.85 17.26
N LYS A 86 -19.35 17.74 17.02
CA LYS A 86 -20.75 17.57 17.43
C LYS A 86 -20.92 17.82 18.92
N GLY A 87 -21.89 18.67 19.27
CA GLY A 87 -22.15 19.09 20.65
C GLY A 87 -21.14 20.08 21.25
N SER A 88 -20.14 20.54 20.48
CA SER A 88 -19.23 21.63 20.89
C SER A 88 -19.74 22.98 20.37
N THR A 89 -19.32 24.07 21.01
CA THR A 89 -19.49 25.45 20.49
C THR A 89 -18.26 25.94 19.72
N GLU A 90 -17.12 25.25 19.85
CA GLU A 90 -15.85 25.64 19.22
C GLU A 90 -15.86 25.33 17.71
N ILE A 91 -15.64 26.36 16.90
CA ILE A 91 -15.53 26.24 15.45
C ILE A 91 -14.11 25.81 15.07
N VAL A 92 -13.99 24.65 14.43
CA VAL A 92 -12.69 24.09 14.00
C VAL A 92 -12.31 24.52 12.58
N LEU A 93 -13.28 24.92 11.76
CA LEU A 93 -13.05 25.41 10.41
C LEU A 93 -14.14 26.40 9.99
N SER A 94 -13.74 27.48 9.33
CA SER A 94 -14.64 28.40 8.65
C SER A 94 -14.23 28.51 7.18
N LYS A 95 -15.19 28.39 6.27
CA LYS A 95 -14.97 28.52 4.83
C LYS A 95 -16.01 29.44 4.21
N ALA A 96 -15.54 30.39 3.42
CA ALA A 96 -16.42 31.22 2.61
C ALA A 96 -17.17 30.35 1.60
N VAL A 97 -18.45 30.64 1.44
CA VAL A 97 -19.36 30.02 0.49
C VAL A 97 -19.72 31.08 -0.53
N MET A 98 -19.45 30.80 -1.80
CA MET A 98 -19.67 31.77 -2.87
C MET A 98 -21.03 31.53 -3.52
N PRO A 99 -21.68 32.55 -4.12
CA PRO A 99 -22.92 32.34 -4.89
C PRO A 99 -22.69 31.62 -6.23
N ALA A 100 -21.45 31.50 -6.68
CA ALA A 100 -21.02 30.75 -7.87
C ALA A 100 -19.58 30.25 -7.68
N PRO A 101 -19.17 29.14 -8.32
CA PRO A 101 -19.95 28.28 -9.22
C PRO A 101 -21.02 27.44 -8.48
N PHE A 102 -21.97 26.86 -9.24
CA PHE A 102 -23.02 26.00 -8.70
C PHE A 102 -22.45 24.84 -7.88
N ASN A 103 -21.41 24.17 -8.38
CA ASN A 103 -20.74 23.11 -7.64
C ASN A 103 -19.56 23.67 -6.86
N GLN A 104 -19.62 23.60 -5.53
CA GLN A 104 -18.51 23.91 -4.65
C GLN A 104 -18.12 22.68 -3.84
N ASN A 105 -16.82 22.38 -3.83
CA ASN A 105 -16.27 21.25 -3.10
C ASN A 105 -15.28 21.75 -2.05
N ILE A 106 -15.42 21.28 -0.81
CA ILE A 106 -14.47 21.53 0.26
C ILE A 106 -13.97 20.19 0.77
N ILE A 107 -12.64 20.08 0.84
CA ILE A 107 -11.99 18.90 1.39
C ILE A 107 -11.54 19.24 2.82
N ILE A 108 -11.84 18.36 3.78
CA ILE A 108 -11.50 18.54 5.19
C ILE A 108 -10.81 17.28 5.70
N TYR A 109 -9.65 17.46 6.32
CA TYR A 109 -8.96 16.39 7.03
C TYR A 109 -8.81 16.79 8.50
N TYR A 110 -9.46 16.07 9.41
CA TYR A 110 -9.48 16.42 10.83
C TYR A 110 -9.21 15.21 11.71
N ASP A 111 -8.20 15.27 12.59
CA ASP A 111 -7.85 14.15 13.47
C ASP A 111 -8.57 14.19 14.83
N GLY A 112 -9.50 15.12 15.03
CA GLY A 112 -10.18 15.35 16.30
C GLY A 112 -9.57 16.50 17.11
N THR A 113 -8.36 16.94 16.77
CA THR A 113 -7.63 18.03 17.43
C THR A 113 -7.25 19.14 16.46
N LYS A 114 -6.82 18.80 15.25
CA LYS A 114 -6.29 19.76 14.27
C LYS A 114 -6.80 19.46 12.85
N VAL A 115 -7.02 20.52 12.08
CA VAL A 115 -7.33 20.47 10.65
C VAL A 115 -6.03 20.44 9.84
N TYR A 116 -6.01 19.60 8.81
CA TYR A 116 -4.88 19.40 7.91
C TYR A 116 -5.24 19.77 6.47
N ASP A 117 -4.22 20.19 5.72
CA ASP A 117 -4.39 20.59 4.31
C ASP A 117 -4.56 19.39 3.38
N GLN A 118 -3.92 18.25 3.69
CA GLN A 118 -3.94 17.06 2.85
C GLN A 118 -3.82 15.76 3.65
N ALA A 119 -4.20 14.66 2.99
CA ALA A 119 -3.99 13.29 3.43
C ALA A 119 -3.12 12.56 2.41
N ILE A 120 -2.00 12.01 2.86
CA ILE A 120 -1.07 11.22 2.05
C ILE A 120 -1.39 9.75 2.26
N SER A 121 -1.55 9.00 1.17
CA SER A 121 -1.65 7.54 1.23
C SER A 121 -0.25 6.94 1.36
N LEU A 122 0.09 6.43 2.54
CA LEU A 122 1.35 5.76 2.80
C LEU A 122 1.20 4.25 2.63
N LEU A 123 1.84 3.69 1.61
CA LEU A 123 1.94 2.24 1.41
C LEU A 123 3.23 1.72 2.03
N ILE A 124 3.12 0.86 3.03
CA ILE A 124 4.24 0.19 3.68
C ILE A 124 4.24 -1.26 3.20
N LYS A 125 5.27 -1.63 2.45
CA LYS A 125 5.45 -2.98 1.91
C LYS A 125 6.84 -3.50 2.29
N GLY A 126 6.94 -4.75 2.72
CA GLY A 126 8.22 -5.31 3.09
C GLY A 126 8.13 -6.64 3.80
N TYR A 127 9.28 -7.12 4.26
CA TYR A 127 9.37 -8.38 4.99
C TYR A 127 10.33 -8.29 6.18
N ALA A 128 9.86 -8.71 7.34
CA ALA A 128 10.67 -8.91 8.53
C ALA A 128 11.04 -10.39 8.67
N LEU A 129 12.32 -10.69 8.52
CA LEU A 129 12.82 -12.06 8.59
C LEU A 129 12.58 -12.70 9.95
N THR A 130 12.86 -11.95 11.00
CA THR A 130 12.69 -12.37 12.39
C THR A 130 12.10 -11.23 13.20
N GLY A 131 11.51 -11.57 14.35
CA GLY A 131 10.93 -10.59 15.25
C GLY A 131 9.69 -9.88 14.72
N GLU A 132 9.21 -8.94 15.51
CA GLU A 132 8.10 -8.05 15.17
C GLU A 132 8.64 -6.62 15.08
N LEU A 133 8.20 -5.87 14.07
CA LEU A 133 8.57 -4.47 13.88
C LEU A 133 7.41 -3.56 14.26
N GLU A 134 7.73 -2.44 14.91
CA GLU A 134 6.84 -1.31 15.15
C GLU A 134 7.13 -0.20 14.14
N PHE A 135 6.07 0.35 13.55
CA PHE A 135 6.11 1.51 12.67
C PHE A 135 5.50 2.68 13.41
N LEU A 136 6.25 3.77 13.52
CA LEU A 136 5.87 4.94 14.29
C LEU A 136 5.73 6.14 13.37
N LEU A 137 4.64 6.88 13.48
CA LEU A 137 4.44 8.17 12.85
C LEU A 137 4.57 9.24 13.93
N ASP A 138 5.60 10.09 13.81
CA ASP A 138 5.98 11.09 14.82
C ASP A 138 6.03 10.53 16.25
N GLY A 139 6.62 9.33 16.40
CA GLY A 139 6.77 8.66 17.69
C GLY A 139 5.54 7.88 18.19
N ASN A 140 4.41 7.90 17.48
CA ASN A 140 3.23 7.11 17.83
C ASN A 140 3.16 5.84 16.97
N ILE A 141 2.95 4.68 17.60
CA ILE A 141 2.83 3.39 16.89
C ILE A 141 1.56 3.40 16.03
N ILE A 142 1.72 3.21 14.72
CA ILE A 142 0.62 3.11 13.75
C ILE A 142 0.43 1.69 13.22
N LEU A 143 1.44 0.83 13.35
CA LEU A 143 1.42 -0.56 12.89
C LEU A 143 2.45 -1.38 13.67
N SER A 144 2.12 -2.64 13.96
CA SER A 144 3.06 -3.62 14.53
C SER A 144 2.87 -4.96 13.82
N LYS A 145 3.94 -5.53 13.22
CA LYS A 145 3.81 -6.74 12.39
C LYS A 145 5.13 -7.52 12.26
N SER A 146 5.00 -8.85 12.13
CA SER A 146 6.10 -9.79 11.85
C SER A 146 5.94 -10.39 10.45
N GLY A 147 7.04 -10.84 9.82
CA GLY A 147 6.98 -11.45 8.50
C GLY A 147 6.54 -10.47 7.42
N ALA A 148 5.56 -10.86 6.62
CA ALA A 148 5.05 -10.05 5.51
C ALA A 148 4.29 -8.81 5.99
N VAL A 149 4.69 -7.65 5.48
CA VAL A 149 4.03 -6.38 5.69
C VAL A 149 3.51 -5.85 4.36
N ASP A 150 2.20 -5.63 4.31
CA ASP A 150 1.50 -4.91 3.26
C ASP A 150 0.39 -4.14 3.98
N ASN A 151 0.55 -2.83 4.09
CA ASN A 151 -0.37 -1.97 4.83
C ASN A 151 -0.44 -0.59 4.18
N ARG A 152 -1.67 -0.07 4.06
CA ARG A 152 -1.93 1.29 3.59
C ARG A 152 -2.48 2.12 4.74
N SER A 153 -1.81 3.22 5.05
CA SER A 153 -2.23 4.18 6.09
C SER A 153 -2.46 5.56 5.48
N SER A 154 -3.33 6.35 6.10
CA SER A 154 -3.52 7.76 5.76
C SER A 154 -2.71 8.64 6.72
N VAL A 155 -1.86 9.51 6.18
CA VAL A 155 -1.04 10.44 6.95
C VAL A 155 -1.55 11.86 6.69
N LEU A 156 -2.15 12.47 7.70
CA LEU A 156 -2.61 13.87 7.61
C LEU A 156 -1.44 14.82 7.80
N ILE A 157 -1.32 15.84 6.93
CA ILE A 157 -0.15 16.74 6.91
C ILE A 157 -0.52 18.14 6.39
N ASN A 158 0.19 19.18 6.84
CA ASN A 158 0.01 20.55 6.37
C ASN A 158 0.97 20.86 5.22
N ASN A 159 0.60 21.82 4.38
CA ASN A 159 1.48 22.33 3.32
C ASN A 159 2.75 22.94 3.93
N GLY A 160 3.89 22.70 3.31
CA GLY A 160 5.19 23.17 3.78
C GLY A 160 5.72 22.49 5.05
N THR A 161 5.00 21.51 5.61
CA THR A 161 5.47 20.70 6.76
C THR A 161 5.86 19.29 6.32
N THR A 162 6.74 18.63 7.08
CA THR A 162 7.08 17.21 6.88
C THR A 162 6.71 16.43 8.13
N ARG A 163 6.40 15.14 7.97
CA ARG A 163 6.20 14.19 9.07
C ARG A 163 7.21 13.06 8.96
N GLU A 164 7.43 12.32 10.04
CA GLU A 164 8.45 11.28 10.05
C GLU A 164 7.86 9.91 10.37
N ILE A 165 8.17 8.92 9.53
CA ILE A 165 7.98 7.51 9.82
C ILE A 165 9.29 6.92 10.31
N GLN A 166 9.23 6.22 11.44
CA GLN A 166 10.33 5.43 11.98
C GLN A 166 9.92 3.95 12.03
N ILE A 167 10.91 3.06 11.85
CA ILE A 167 10.73 1.61 12.04
C ILE A 167 11.75 1.14 13.06
N ARG A 168 11.30 0.35 14.02
CA ARG A 168 12.14 -0.27 15.05
C ARG A 168 11.65 -1.66 15.39
N LYS A 169 12.47 -2.43 16.10
CA LYS A 169 12.03 -3.71 16.65
C LYS A 169 11.10 -3.48 17.84
N LYS A 170 10.04 -4.28 17.95
CA LYS A 170 9.05 -4.16 19.00
C LYS A 170 9.68 -4.30 20.38
N GLY A 171 9.31 -3.38 21.28
CA GLY A 171 9.86 -3.32 22.63
C GLY A 171 11.27 -2.73 22.72
N GLU A 172 11.88 -2.34 21.60
CA GLU A 172 13.18 -1.66 21.56
C GLU A 172 13.00 -0.17 21.22
N THR A 173 13.98 0.66 21.60
CA THR A 173 13.96 2.11 21.34
C THR A 173 14.84 2.50 20.15
N VAL A 174 15.76 1.63 19.74
CA VAL A 174 16.69 1.91 18.64
C VAL A 174 15.94 1.95 17.31
N VAL A 175 15.97 3.10 16.65
CA VAL A 175 15.38 3.27 15.32
C VAL A 175 16.28 2.63 14.29
N LEU A 176 15.71 1.74 13.48
CA LEU A 176 16.40 1.00 12.42
C LEU A 176 16.26 1.65 11.05
N PHE A 177 15.19 2.43 10.86
CA PHE A 177 14.90 3.13 9.61
C PHE A 177 14.07 4.37 9.87
N THR A 178 14.33 5.42 9.10
CA THR A 178 13.60 6.69 9.15
C THR A 178 13.30 7.18 7.74
N LYS A 179 12.07 7.63 7.49
CA LYS A 179 11.67 8.28 6.24
C LYS A 179 10.80 9.49 6.50
N LYS A 180 11.11 10.59 5.81
CA LYS A 180 10.26 11.79 5.80
C LYS A 180 9.11 11.61 4.83
N ILE A 181 7.93 12.00 5.28
CA ILE A 181 6.71 12.10 4.47
C ILE A 181 6.53 13.56 4.11
N GLU A 182 6.56 13.83 2.81
CA GLU A 182 6.51 15.18 2.25
C GLU A 182 5.13 15.57 1.73
N PRO A 183 4.77 16.87 1.75
CA PRO A 183 3.52 17.35 1.20
C PRO A 183 3.51 17.28 -0.33
N GLY A 184 2.33 17.20 -0.96
CA GLY A 184 2.17 17.33 -2.42
C GLY A 184 2.23 16.04 -3.24
N ASN A 185 2.75 14.93 -2.69
CA ASN A 185 2.65 13.62 -3.33
C ASN A 185 1.54 12.77 -2.69
N PRO A 186 0.38 12.57 -3.34
CA PRO A 186 -0.78 11.90 -2.74
C PRO A 186 -0.52 10.44 -2.35
N GLN A 187 0.51 9.80 -2.90
CA GLN A 187 0.93 8.46 -2.48
C GLN A 187 2.44 8.36 -2.29
N GLN A 188 2.86 7.87 -1.13
CA GLN A 188 4.25 7.58 -0.83
C GLN A 188 4.42 6.13 -0.40
N ASN A 189 5.53 5.51 -0.79
CA ASN A 189 5.79 4.10 -0.54
C ASN A 189 7.02 3.92 0.37
N ILE A 190 6.96 2.97 1.28
CA ILE A 190 8.10 2.45 2.03
C ILE A 190 8.27 0.99 1.62
N GLN A 191 9.41 0.64 1.06
CA GLN A 191 9.77 -0.73 0.68
C GLN A 191 10.97 -1.17 1.51
N PHE A 192 10.82 -2.21 2.34
CA PHE A 192 11.88 -2.56 3.28
C PHE A 192 12.10 -4.08 3.43
N PHE A 193 13.34 -4.45 3.76
CA PHE A 193 13.69 -5.79 4.22
C PHE A 193 14.43 -5.70 5.55
N PHE A 194 13.94 -6.39 6.56
CA PHE A 194 14.61 -6.52 7.85
C PHE A 194 15.25 -7.90 7.98
N ASP A 195 16.58 -7.93 8.09
CA ASP A 195 17.37 -9.16 8.15
C ASP A 195 17.51 -9.76 9.56
N GLY A 196 16.87 -9.14 10.56
CA GLY A 196 17.01 -9.47 11.98
C GLY A 196 17.91 -8.50 12.74
N THR A 197 18.70 -7.68 12.03
CA THR A 197 19.63 -6.72 12.63
C THR A 197 19.44 -5.30 12.09
N LYS A 198 19.28 -5.17 10.77
CA LYS A 198 19.16 -3.88 10.08
C LYS A 198 18.04 -3.91 9.04
N ILE A 199 17.56 -2.71 8.68
CA ILE A 199 16.61 -2.51 7.60
C ILE A 199 17.34 -2.02 6.36
N ALA A 200 17.12 -2.72 5.24
CA ALA A 200 17.47 -2.24 3.91
C ALA A 200 16.23 -1.62 3.25
N ASP A 201 16.38 -0.40 2.72
CA ASP A 201 15.36 0.29 1.90
C ASP A 201 15.65 0.07 0.41
N ASN A 202 14.60 0.14 -0.41
CA ASN A 202 14.66 0.02 -1.87
C ASN A 202 15.47 -1.19 -2.34
N VAL A 203 15.21 -2.37 -1.76
CA VAL A 203 15.84 -3.61 -2.20
C VAL A 203 15.53 -3.81 -3.69
N LYS A 204 16.56 -3.68 -4.53
CA LYS A 204 16.45 -3.94 -5.97
C LYS A 204 16.87 -5.36 -6.27
N LEU A 205 16.08 -6.05 -7.07
CA LEU A 205 16.44 -7.35 -7.62
C LEU A 205 17.06 -7.13 -8.99
N ASP A 206 18.35 -7.44 -9.13
CA ASP A 206 19.06 -7.32 -10.40
C ASP A 206 18.42 -8.26 -11.43
N PRO A 207 18.09 -7.79 -12.65
CA PRO A 207 17.61 -8.65 -13.72
C PRO A 207 18.66 -9.72 -14.08
N PRO A 208 18.24 -10.86 -14.66
CA PRO A 208 19.21 -11.81 -15.21
C PRO A 208 19.99 -11.17 -16.37
N ALA A 209 21.28 -11.48 -16.47
CA ALA A 209 22.15 -11.03 -17.55
C ALA A 209 21.66 -11.54 -18.91
N ASN A 210 21.12 -12.77 -18.95
CA ASN A 210 20.38 -13.28 -20.10
C ASN A 210 18.86 -13.16 -19.87
N PRO A 211 18.12 -12.40 -20.69
CA PRO A 211 16.67 -12.28 -20.57
C PRO A 211 15.89 -13.60 -20.70
N ALA A 212 16.48 -14.63 -21.31
CA ALA A 212 15.89 -15.97 -21.38
C ALA A 212 16.04 -16.76 -20.08
N ASN A 213 16.94 -16.35 -19.18
CA ASN A 213 17.16 -16.97 -17.88
C ASN A 213 16.25 -16.34 -16.81
N MET A 214 16.30 -16.89 -15.60
CA MET A 214 15.70 -16.32 -14.40
C MET A 214 16.78 -16.13 -13.34
N MET A 215 16.85 -14.95 -12.73
CA MET A 215 17.78 -14.69 -11.63
C MET A 215 17.17 -15.14 -10.31
N ILE A 216 17.91 -15.92 -9.54
CA ILE A 216 17.54 -16.32 -8.19
C ILE A 216 18.54 -15.71 -7.21
N SER A 217 18.03 -14.97 -6.23
CA SER A 217 18.74 -14.59 -5.02
C SER A 217 18.12 -15.36 -3.86
N ALA A 218 18.89 -16.17 -3.14
CA ALA A 218 18.31 -16.96 -2.05
C ALA A 218 19.26 -17.17 -0.89
N LYS A 219 18.68 -17.55 0.25
CA LYS A 219 19.40 -18.03 1.43
C LYS A 219 18.72 -19.26 2.00
N PHE A 220 19.45 -20.03 2.81
CA PHE A 220 18.94 -21.20 3.48
C PHE A 220 18.73 -20.96 4.99
N GLU A 221 17.59 -21.39 5.53
CA GLU A 221 17.29 -21.39 6.96
C GLU A 221 16.70 -22.73 7.37
N THR A 222 17.42 -23.48 8.20
CA THR A 222 16.93 -24.79 8.64
C THR A 222 15.78 -24.66 9.64
N LYS A 223 14.76 -25.53 9.56
CA LYS A 223 13.76 -25.69 10.62
C LYS A 223 14.20 -26.71 11.68
N TYR A 224 15.31 -27.40 11.46
CA TYR A 224 15.84 -28.45 12.33
C TYR A 224 17.25 -28.11 12.85
N PRO A 225 17.41 -27.00 13.59
CA PRO A 225 18.73 -26.51 14.00
C PRO A 225 19.52 -27.50 14.86
N ALA A 226 18.84 -28.37 15.62
CA ALA A 226 19.48 -29.37 16.46
C ALA A 226 20.15 -30.51 15.66
N GLN A 227 19.61 -30.87 14.48
CA GLN A 227 20.15 -31.91 13.61
C GLN A 227 21.04 -31.35 12.51
N PHE A 228 20.85 -30.09 12.12
CA PHE A 228 21.60 -29.46 11.05
C PHE A 228 23.09 -29.38 11.39
N LYS A 229 23.96 -29.78 10.46
CA LYS A 229 25.42 -29.80 10.67
C LYS A 229 26.04 -28.39 10.74
N ASN A 230 25.25 -27.34 10.52
CA ASN A 230 25.72 -25.95 10.45
C ASN A 230 26.83 -25.77 9.39
N VAL A 231 26.54 -26.26 8.18
CA VAL A 231 27.43 -26.27 7.00
C VAL A 231 26.77 -25.52 5.84
N ASP A 232 27.58 -25.06 4.88
CA ASP A 232 27.05 -24.56 3.61
C ASP A 232 26.25 -25.67 2.92
N VAL A 233 25.18 -25.28 2.23
CA VAL A 233 24.32 -26.23 1.52
C VAL A 233 24.32 -25.97 0.03
N ASP A 234 24.21 -27.03 -0.75
CA ASP A 234 23.97 -26.95 -2.18
C ASP A 234 22.51 -27.27 -2.50
N ILE A 235 21.90 -26.40 -3.29
CA ILE A 235 20.65 -26.66 -3.98
C ILE A 235 20.99 -27.28 -5.34
N VAL A 236 20.60 -28.54 -5.55
CA VAL A 236 20.83 -29.25 -6.81
C VAL A 236 19.54 -29.33 -7.59
N PHE A 237 19.53 -28.76 -8.79
CA PHE A 237 18.32 -28.61 -9.60
C PHE A 237 18.07 -29.78 -10.54
N TYR A 238 16.79 -30.09 -10.71
CA TYR A 238 16.22 -31.10 -11.59
C TYR A 238 15.12 -30.46 -12.44
N ALA A 239 14.90 -30.99 -13.64
CA ALA A 239 13.75 -30.66 -14.46
C ALA A 239 12.62 -31.66 -14.17
N ASN A 240 11.45 -31.17 -13.77
CA ASN A 240 10.29 -31.99 -13.45
C ASN A 240 9.17 -31.68 -14.45
N ASN A 241 8.77 -32.69 -15.22
CA ASN A 241 7.66 -32.59 -16.15
C ASN A 241 6.34 -32.71 -15.38
N GLN A 242 5.57 -31.64 -15.32
CA GLN A 242 4.33 -31.60 -14.53
C GLN A 242 3.25 -32.54 -15.05
N THR A 243 3.28 -32.88 -16.35
CA THR A 243 2.30 -33.76 -17.00
C THR A 243 2.61 -35.23 -16.72
N THR A 244 3.85 -35.67 -16.96
CA THR A 244 4.24 -37.08 -16.82
C THR A 244 4.78 -37.43 -15.44
N LYS A 245 5.06 -36.43 -14.60
CA LYS A 245 5.75 -36.54 -13.30
C LYS A 245 7.15 -37.14 -13.39
N VAL A 246 7.72 -37.18 -14.59
CA VAL A 246 9.11 -37.62 -14.81
C VAL A 246 10.05 -36.50 -14.35
N VAL A 247 11.00 -36.86 -13.49
CA VAL A 247 12.06 -35.98 -13.01
C VAL A 247 13.37 -36.38 -13.67
N THR A 248 14.07 -35.41 -14.27
CA THR A 248 15.35 -35.62 -14.93
C THR A 248 16.42 -34.73 -14.31
N LYS A 249 17.64 -35.28 -14.19
CA LYS A 249 18.82 -34.48 -13.83
C LYS A 249 19.18 -33.55 -14.98
N ILE A 250 19.47 -32.30 -14.64
CA ILE A 250 19.94 -31.32 -15.62
C ILE A 250 21.41 -31.61 -15.94
N THR A 251 21.78 -31.49 -17.22
CA THR A 251 23.15 -31.70 -17.70
C THR A 251 23.61 -30.45 -18.48
N PRO A 252 24.69 -29.76 -18.05
CA PRO A 252 25.48 -30.03 -16.84
C PRO A 252 24.67 -29.84 -15.55
N GLU A 253 25.09 -30.48 -14.46
CA GLU A 253 24.43 -30.34 -13.16
C GLU A 253 24.46 -28.87 -12.72
N ILE A 254 23.31 -28.34 -12.34
CA ILE A 254 23.20 -26.98 -11.80
C ILE A 254 23.17 -27.08 -10.29
N ARG A 255 24.19 -26.50 -9.65
CA ARG A 255 24.40 -26.53 -8.21
C ARG A 255 24.54 -25.09 -7.70
N PHE A 256 23.73 -24.76 -6.72
CA PHE A 256 23.67 -23.42 -6.14
C PHE A 256 24.00 -23.48 -4.66
N THR A 257 25.20 -23.03 -4.31
CA THR A 257 25.67 -23.01 -2.93
C THR A 257 25.06 -21.84 -2.17
N LEU A 258 24.47 -22.14 -1.02
CA LEU A 258 23.95 -21.20 -0.04
C LEU A 258 24.82 -21.25 1.21
N SER A 259 25.24 -20.08 1.66
CA SER A 259 26.14 -19.92 2.79
C SER A 259 25.43 -20.21 4.11
N LYS A 260 26.10 -20.91 5.04
CA LYS A 260 25.54 -21.21 6.37
C LYS A 260 25.30 -19.99 7.26
N ASP A 261 25.93 -18.86 6.93
CA ASP A 261 25.81 -17.60 7.65
C ASP A 261 24.48 -16.87 7.37
N GLY A 262 23.63 -17.44 6.50
CA GLY A 262 22.33 -16.87 6.15
C GLY A 262 22.40 -15.69 5.18
N SER A 263 23.56 -15.45 4.56
CA SER A 263 23.69 -14.47 3.48
C SER A 263 22.94 -14.92 2.22
N PHE A 264 22.49 -13.95 1.44
CA PHE A 264 21.87 -14.22 0.14
C PHE A 264 22.95 -14.46 -0.91
N ASN A 265 22.90 -15.61 -1.56
CA ASN A 265 23.69 -15.95 -2.74
C ASN A 265 22.83 -15.77 -4.01
N LYS A 266 23.47 -15.70 -5.19
CA LYS A 266 22.78 -15.51 -6.47
C LYS A 266 23.16 -16.60 -7.49
N ILE A 267 22.22 -16.98 -8.35
CA ILE A 267 22.42 -17.84 -9.52
C ILE A 267 21.45 -17.47 -10.64
N GLU A 268 21.86 -17.65 -11.89
CA GLU A 268 20.94 -17.63 -13.03
C GLU A 268 20.54 -19.05 -13.42
N LEU A 269 19.23 -19.29 -13.45
CA LEU A 269 18.67 -20.54 -13.94
C LEU A 269 18.36 -20.41 -15.45
N PRO A 270 18.80 -21.36 -16.29
CA PRO A 270 18.48 -21.37 -17.70
C PRO A 270 17.01 -21.71 -17.97
N PRO A 271 16.51 -21.48 -19.19
CA PRO A 271 15.18 -21.93 -19.58
C PRO A 271 15.07 -23.46 -19.56
N LEU A 272 13.89 -23.95 -19.21
CA LEU A 272 13.56 -25.38 -19.24
C LEU A 272 13.13 -25.83 -20.65
N PRO A 273 13.14 -27.15 -20.95
CA PRO A 273 12.87 -27.67 -22.29
C PRO A 273 11.48 -27.35 -22.88
N GLY A 274 10.54 -26.89 -22.06
CA GLY A 274 9.21 -26.50 -22.51
C GLY A 274 8.32 -26.01 -21.37
N PRO A 275 7.10 -25.54 -21.67
CA PRO A 275 6.21 -24.90 -20.70
C PRO A 275 5.65 -25.86 -19.63
N ASN A 276 5.66 -27.18 -19.88
CA ASN A 276 5.20 -28.19 -18.91
C ASN A 276 6.28 -28.57 -17.89
N TYR A 277 7.46 -27.97 -17.96
CA TYR A 277 8.56 -28.24 -17.04
C TYR A 277 8.64 -27.17 -15.97
N ILE A 278 8.95 -27.62 -14.75
CA ILE A 278 9.31 -26.79 -13.62
C ILE A 278 10.67 -27.22 -13.09
N TYR A 279 11.32 -26.32 -12.35
CA TYR A 279 12.44 -26.71 -11.54
C TYR A 279 11.95 -27.46 -10.31
N SER A 280 12.74 -28.43 -9.91
CA SER A 280 12.66 -29.09 -8.61
C SER A 280 14.06 -29.23 -8.04
N PHE A 281 14.22 -29.46 -6.75
CA PHE A 281 15.56 -29.51 -6.18
C PHE A 281 15.71 -30.36 -4.92
N ASP A 282 16.93 -30.83 -4.72
CA ASP A 282 17.41 -31.46 -3.49
C ASP A 282 18.32 -30.48 -2.72
N ILE A 283 18.43 -30.69 -1.41
CA ILE A 283 19.32 -29.93 -0.53
C ILE A 283 20.40 -30.89 -0.03
N PHE A 284 21.66 -30.57 -0.33
CA PHE A 284 22.82 -31.36 0.08
C PHE A 284 23.82 -30.53 0.86
N GLU A 285 24.71 -31.19 1.58
CA GLU A 285 25.95 -30.59 2.08
C GLU A 285 26.84 -30.21 0.89
N LYS A 286 27.45 -29.02 0.96
CA LYS A 286 28.26 -28.44 -0.11
C LYS A 286 29.29 -29.41 -0.69
N GLY A 287 29.29 -29.55 -2.01
CA GLY A 287 30.20 -30.43 -2.76
C GLY A 287 29.86 -31.92 -2.67
N THR A 288 28.73 -32.29 -2.08
CA THR A 288 28.33 -33.69 -1.89
C THR A 288 26.92 -33.98 -2.41
N ASN A 289 26.52 -35.25 -2.31
CA ASN A 289 25.13 -35.71 -2.47
C ASN A 289 24.58 -36.28 -1.14
N THR A 290 25.14 -35.83 -0.02
CA THR A 290 24.70 -36.21 1.32
C THR A 290 23.87 -35.10 1.92
N VAL A 291 22.84 -35.45 2.69
CA VAL A 291 21.99 -34.45 3.34
C VAL A 291 22.74 -33.73 4.46
N PRO A 292 22.50 -32.42 4.69
CA PRO A 292 23.29 -31.60 5.61
C PRO A 292 22.91 -31.76 7.09
N TYR A 293 22.52 -32.98 7.50
CA TYR A 293 22.06 -33.30 8.86
C TYR A 293 22.92 -34.39 9.50
N SER A 294 23.22 -34.23 10.78
CA SER A 294 24.03 -35.16 11.58
C SER A 294 23.26 -36.43 11.96
N SER A 295 21.94 -36.33 12.12
CA SER A 295 21.05 -37.47 12.36
C SER A 295 19.79 -37.39 11.51
N LEU A 296 19.29 -38.55 11.09
CA LEU A 296 18.02 -38.71 10.39
C LEU A 296 16.98 -39.30 11.35
N THR A 297 16.60 -38.50 12.34
CA THR A 297 15.66 -38.88 13.41
C THR A 297 14.55 -37.83 13.54
N THR A 298 13.44 -38.18 14.19
CA THR A 298 12.37 -37.23 14.53
C THR A 298 12.95 -36.05 15.36
N PRO A 299 12.54 -34.79 15.10
CA PRO A 299 11.48 -34.35 14.17
C PRO A 299 11.85 -34.20 12.69
N LEU A 300 13.12 -34.36 12.28
CA LEU A 300 13.53 -34.21 10.87
C LEU A 300 12.84 -35.23 9.95
N ILE A 301 12.79 -36.49 10.40
CA ILE A 301 11.99 -37.53 9.74
C ILE A 301 10.75 -37.91 10.56
N THR A 302 9.70 -38.35 9.87
CA THR A 302 8.44 -38.75 10.52
C THR A 302 8.62 -40.11 11.21
N SER A 303 8.17 -40.22 12.46
CA SER A 303 8.26 -41.48 13.21
C SER A 303 7.58 -42.63 12.45
N GLY A 304 8.28 -43.76 12.31
CA GLY A 304 7.82 -44.91 11.54
C GLY A 304 8.02 -44.82 10.03
N PHE A 305 8.60 -43.74 9.51
CA PHE A 305 8.89 -43.56 8.08
C PHE A 305 10.38 -43.36 7.84
N PRO A 306 11.10 -44.33 7.24
CA PRO A 306 12.54 -44.22 7.00
C PRO A 306 12.85 -43.08 6.03
N PHE A 307 14.07 -42.56 6.10
CA PHE A 307 14.54 -41.58 5.12
C PHE A 307 14.61 -42.19 3.72
N VAL A 308 14.15 -41.43 2.71
CA VAL A 308 14.27 -41.78 1.30
C VAL A 308 14.77 -40.57 0.53
N ALA A 309 15.65 -40.78 -0.46
CA ALA A 309 16.21 -39.70 -1.27
C ALA A 309 15.09 -38.96 -2.04
N ASN A 310 15.13 -37.62 -2.06
CA ASN A 310 14.12 -36.84 -2.78
C ASN A 310 14.25 -37.03 -4.30
N ASN A 311 15.46 -36.93 -4.85
CA ASN A 311 15.73 -37.05 -6.28
C ASN A 311 14.87 -36.09 -7.12
N GLY A 312 14.69 -34.86 -6.65
CA GLY A 312 13.90 -33.82 -7.31
C GLY A 312 12.38 -34.08 -7.34
N ARG A 313 11.85 -35.03 -6.57
CA ARG A 313 10.39 -35.28 -6.51
C ARG A 313 9.62 -34.13 -5.89
N PHE A 314 10.22 -33.46 -4.91
CA PHE A 314 9.69 -32.31 -4.19
C PHE A 314 10.60 -31.08 -4.31
N GLY A 315 10.22 -29.95 -3.69
CA GLY A 315 10.98 -28.70 -3.77
C GLY A 315 10.75 -27.97 -5.09
N ILE A 316 9.50 -27.62 -5.40
CA ILE A 316 9.11 -27.07 -6.69
C ILE A 316 9.45 -25.58 -6.78
N LEU A 317 9.99 -25.17 -7.93
CA LEU A 317 10.25 -23.79 -8.31
C LEU A 317 9.74 -23.53 -9.73
N ASN A 318 8.82 -22.57 -9.86
CA ASN A 318 8.29 -22.16 -11.17
C ASN A 318 9.30 -21.28 -11.90
N PHE A 319 9.51 -21.55 -13.19
CA PHE A 319 10.42 -20.77 -14.02
C PHE A 319 9.70 -19.59 -14.68
N GLU A 320 10.29 -18.40 -14.57
CA GLU A 320 9.78 -17.18 -15.20
C GLU A 320 10.93 -16.46 -15.91
N ALA A 321 10.97 -16.54 -17.24
CA ALA A 321 12.02 -15.90 -18.05
C ALA A 321 12.07 -14.38 -17.82
N GLY A 322 13.29 -13.85 -17.68
CA GLY A 322 13.57 -12.43 -17.50
C GLY A 322 13.23 -11.90 -16.10
N LYS A 323 12.75 -12.75 -15.18
CA LYS A 323 12.40 -12.34 -13.82
C LYS A 323 13.55 -12.58 -12.85
N SER A 324 13.53 -11.77 -11.78
CA SER A 324 14.41 -11.93 -10.63
C SER A 324 13.58 -12.27 -9.41
N LYS A 325 14.02 -13.32 -8.72
CA LYS A 325 13.34 -13.84 -7.54
C LYS A 325 14.22 -13.76 -6.30
N LEU A 326 13.63 -13.39 -5.17
CA LEU A 326 14.25 -13.40 -3.85
C LEU A 326 13.57 -14.44 -2.98
N PHE A 327 14.30 -15.49 -2.59
CA PHE A 327 13.74 -16.61 -1.83
C PHE A 327 14.40 -16.78 -0.46
N ILE A 328 13.59 -17.11 0.53
CA ILE A 328 14.07 -17.85 1.71
C ILE A 328 13.75 -19.32 1.47
N ILE A 329 14.79 -20.16 1.45
CA ILE A 329 14.66 -21.61 1.32
C ILE A 329 14.73 -22.21 2.72
N ARG A 330 13.72 -22.98 3.10
CA ARG A 330 13.72 -23.75 4.34
C ARG A 330 13.58 -25.22 4.04
N ASP A 331 14.06 -26.08 4.93
CA ASP A 331 13.80 -27.50 4.78
C ASP A 331 12.32 -27.85 5.04
N LYS A 332 11.89 -28.93 4.38
CA LYS A 332 10.56 -29.48 4.49
C LYS A 332 10.65 -31.00 4.44
N ASN A 333 9.96 -31.66 5.37
CA ASN A 333 9.74 -33.09 5.30
C ASN A 333 8.51 -33.37 4.42
N ASN A 334 8.63 -34.34 3.52
CA ASN A 334 7.55 -34.79 2.67
C ASN A 334 7.28 -36.26 2.98
N LEU A 335 6.07 -36.53 3.46
CA LEU A 335 5.66 -37.88 3.82
C LEU A 335 5.25 -38.63 2.55
N ILE A 336 5.87 -39.79 2.33
CA ILE A 336 5.49 -40.73 1.27
C ILE A 336 4.74 -41.88 1.92
N THR A 337 3.43 -41.91 1.72
CA THR A 337 2.51 -42.90 2.32
C THR A 337 2.32 -44.15 1.44
N THR A 338 2.70 -44.07 0.18
CA THR A 338 2.68 -45.17 -0.79
C THR A 338 4.00 -45.96 -0.74
N THR A 339 3.95 -47.25 -1.08
CA THR A 339 5.11 -48.14 -1.00
C THR A 339 6.12 -47.83 -2.13
N PRO A 340 7.44 -47.72 -1.85
CA PRO A 340 8.06 -47.77 -0.51
C PRO A 340 7.79 -46.51 0.30
N ARG A 341 7.26 -46.70 1.52
CA ARG A 341 6.95 -45.60 2.44
C ARG A 341 8.23 -44.97 2.95
N GLY A 342 8.21 -43.66 3.19
CA GLY A 342 9.35 -42.96 3.75
C GLY A 342 9.13 -41.46 3.95
N THR A 343 10.17 -40.79 4.42
CA THR A 343 10.25 -39.33 4.50
C THR A 343 11.33 -38.83 3.54
N ALA A 344 10.96 -37.96 2.61
CA ALA A 344 11.91 -37.25 1.74
C ALA A 344 12.12 -35.81 2.24
N LEU A 345 13.36 -35.35 2.25
CA LEU A 345 13.69 -33.96 2.56
C LEU A 345 13.76 -33.13 1.28
N SER A 346 13.10 -31.99 1.26
CA SER A 346 13.17 -31.01 0.17
C SER A 346 13.27 -29.60 0.71
N GLY A 347 13.28 -28.61 -0.19
CA GLY A 347 13.04 -27.22 0.21
C GLY A 347 11.58 -26.80 0.15
N GLU A 348 11.26 -25.81 0.95
CA GLU A 348 10.10 -24.93 0.88
C GLU A 348 10.59 -23.52 0.58
N LEU A 349 9.96 -22.86 -0.39
CA LEU A 349 10.32 -21.52 -0.83
C LEU A 349 9.34 -20.50 -0.26
N THR A 350 9.87 -19.43 0.33
CA THR A 350 9.11 -18.21 0.60
C THR A 350 9.53 -17.15 -0.42
N ASP A 351 8.64 -16.79 -1.36
CA ASP A 351 8.88 -15.75 -2.35
C ASP A 351 8.73 -14.35 -1.73
N LEU A 352 9.84 -13.63 -1.63
CA LEU A 352 9.87 -12.25 -1.14
C LEU A 352 9.84 -11.23 -2.28
N SER A 353 9.96 -11.66 -3.53
CA SER A 353 10.11 -10.76 -4.69
C SER A 353 8.93 -9.81 -4.84
N GLN A 354 7.72 -10.28 -4.51
CA GLN A 354 6.51 -9.47 -4.56
C GLN A 354 6.58 -8.20 -3.70
N TYR A 355 7.45 -8.16 -2.68
CA TYR A 355 7.61 -6.99 -1.81
C TYR A 355 8.59 -5.94 -2.37
N PHE A 356 9.31 -6.30 -3.44
CA PHE A 356 10.42 -5.53 -4.02
C PHE A 356 10.29 -5.29 -5.54
N GLN A 357 9.12 -5.60 -6.10
CA GLN A 357 8.74 -5.35 -7.50
C GLN A 357 7.78 -4.19 -7.63
#